data_AF-I8W1K9-F1
#
_entry.id   AF-I8W1K9-F1
#
_cell.length_a   1.000
_cell.length_b   1.000
_cell.length_c   1.000
_cell.angle_alpha   90.00
_cell.angle_beta   90.00
_cell.angle_gamma   90.00
#
_symmetry.space_group_name_H-M   'P 1'
#
loop_
_entity.id
_entity.type
_entity.pdbx_description
1 polymer ?
#
loop_
_entity_poly.entity_id
_entity_poly.type
_entity_poly.pdbx_seq_one_letter_code
_entity_poly.pdbx_strand_id
1 'polypeptide(L)'
;MDKELFKDKNPLLRRQMLEDNCAAVERITYTSPFSEEEMGERKTELANIDLDMAALEEEKKAFMQAYKDKLKPKKERKKTLLTDIKRGYEEITDECFKVSSINSIYPLVSDSRTL
;
A
#
# COMPACT_ATOMS: atom_id res chain seq x y z
N MET A 1 25.11 18.94 -39.13
CA MET A 1 25.62 20.29 -38.86
C MET A 1 25.67 20.45 -37.36
N ASP A 2 26.85 20.60 -36.79
CA ASP A 2 26.99 20.97 -35.38
C ASP A 2 26.44 22.39 -35.19
N LYS A 3 25.34 22.52 -34.44
CA LYS A 3 24.64 23.79 -34.20
C LYS A 3 25.22 24.51 -32.98
N GLU A 4 26.54 24.54 -32.85
CA GLU A 4 27.22 25.09 -31.68
C GLU A 4 28.27 26.14 -32.09
N LEU A 5 28.00 27.42 -31.81
CA LEU A 5 28.92 28.55 -32.09
C LEU A 5 29.66 28.99 -30.81
N PHE A 6 30.98 29.20 -30.88
CA PHE A 6 31.82 29.68 -29.77
C PHE A 6 31.90 28.72 -28.56
N LYS A 7 32.05 27.41 -28.81
CA LYS A 7 32.10 26.37 -27.74
C LYS A 7 33.35 26.44 -26.87
N ASP A 8 34.43 26.96 -27.44
CA ASP A 8 35.74 27.12 -26.82
C ASP A 8 35.84 28.33 -25.88
N LYS A 9 34.80 29.17 -25.81
CA LYS A 9 34.80 30.39 -24.98
C LYS A 9 34.10 30.15 -23.65
N ASN A 10 34.47 30.95 -22.64
CA ASN A 10 33.78 30.95 -21.35
C ASN A 10 32.26 31.20 -21.55
N PRO A 11 31.37 30.55 -20.78
CA PRO A 11 29.92 30.68 -20.95
C PRO A 11 29.39 32.11 -20.95
N LEU A 12 29.95 33.00 -20.11
CA LEU A 12 29.53 34.41 -20.05
C LEU A 12 29.93 35.15 -21.32
N LEU A 13 31.16 34.95 -21.79
CA LEU A 13 31.66 35.54 -23.03
C LEU A 13 30.91 34.98 -24.25
N ARG A 14 30.66 33.66 -24.28
CA ARG A 14 29.87 33.00 -25.32
C ARG A 14 28.48 33.63 -25.43
N ARG A 15 27.81 33.88 -24.31
CA ARG A 15 26.50 34.51 -24.28
C ARG A 15 26.56 35.92 -24.87
N GLN A 16 27.49 36.76 -24.40
CA GLN A 16 27.65 38.12 -24.91
C GLN A 16 27.88 38.12 -26.43
N MET A 17 28.79 37.27 -26.91
CA MET A 17 29.05 37.14 -28.35
C MET A 17 27.82 36.68 -29.15
N LEU A 18 26.97 35.81 -28.59
CA LEU A 18 25.73 35.39 -29.24
C LEU A 18 24.70 36.52 -29.27
N GLU A 19 24.57 37.29 -28.19
CA GLU A 19 23.68 38.46 -28.11
C GLU A 19 24.11 39.58 -29.08
N ASP A 20 25.41 39.87 -29.15
CA ASP A 20 25.97 40.92 -30.04
C ASP A 20 25.82 40.60 -31.53
N ASN A 21 25.77 39.30 -31.90
CA ASN A 21 25.64 38.85 -33.29
C ASN A 21 24.21 38.42 -33.67
N CYS A 22 23.26 38.36 -32.74
CA CYS A 22 21.91 37.87 -33.03
C CYS A 22 21.07 38.92 -33.80
N ALA A 23 20.27 38.46 -34.76
CA ALA A 23 19.27 39.30 -35.43
C ALA A 23 17.97 39.40 -34.63
N ALA A 24 17.59 38.31 -33.95
CA ALA A 24 16.42 38.23 -33.06
C ALA A 24 16.63 37.12 -32.03
N VAL A 25 16.03 37.27 -30.84
CA VAL A 25 16.05 36.24 -29.78
C VAL A 25 14.69 35.53 -29.77
N GLU A 26 14.68 34.27 -30.16
CA GLU A 26 13.49 33.42 -30.17
C GLU A 26 13.54 32.40 -29.03
N ARG A 27 12.40 32.20 -28.35
CA ARG A 27 12.26 31.14 -27.35
C ARG A 27 11.71 29.89 -28.00
N ILE A 28 12.60 28.95 -28.29
CA ILE A 28 12.24 27.64 -28.83
C ILE A 28 12.53 26.55 -27.81
N THR A 29 11.74 25.49 -27.83
CA THR A 29 12.06 24.26 -27.11
C THR A 29 12.93 23.38 -28.02
N TYR A 30 14.08 22.96 -27.53
CA TYR A 30 14.93 21.99 -28.22
C TYR A 30 15.27 20.82 -27.30
N THR A 31 15.56 19.67 -27.89
CA THR A 31 16.00 18.49 -27.16
C THR A 31 17.52 18.50 -27.06
N SER A 32 18.03 18.33 -25.83
CA SER A 32 19.45 18.07 -25.59
C SER A 32 19.62 16.60 -25.26
N PRO A 33 20.46 15.83 -25.98
CA PRO A 33 20.73 14.45 -25.62
C PRO A 33 21.46 14.41 -24.29
N PHE A 34 21.14 13.40 -23.49
CA PHE A 34 21.90 13.10 -22.27
C PHE A 34 23.23 12.45 -22.62
N SER A 35 24.24 12.65 -21.77
CA SER A 35 25.50 11.91 -21.87
C SER A 35 25.30 10.44 -21.47
N GLU A 36 26.25 9.58 -21.82
CA GLU A 36 26.19 8.16 -21.42
C GLU A 36 26.23 8.00 -19.89
N GLU A 37 27.00 8.85 -19.20
CA GLU A 37 27.09 8.89 -17.73
C GLU A 37 25.75 9.29 -17.11
N GLU A 38 25.16 10.40 -17.57
CA GLU A 38 23.85 10.88 -17.11
C GLU A 38 22.72 9.87 -17.40
N MET A 39 22.83 9.11 -18.49
CA MET A 39 21.90 8.02 -18.78
C MET A 39 22.11 6.82 -17.86
N GLY A 40 23.36 6.53 -17.48
CA GLY A 40 23.71 5.50 -16.50
C GLY A 40 23.11 5.81 -15.13
N GLU A 41 23.35 7.01 -14.62
CA GLU A 41 22.82 7.47 -13.33
C GLU A 41 21.30 7.36 -13.26
N ARG A 42 20.58 7.84 -14.30
CA ARG A 42 19.11 7.76 -14.34
C ARG A 42 18.59 6.34 -14.39
N LYS A 43 19.28 5.42 -15.08
CA LYS A 43 18.89 4.00 -15.09
C LYS A 43 19.07 3.38 -13.71
N THR A 44 20.15 3.71 -13.02
CA THR A 44 20.39 3.25 -11.65
C THR A 44 19.37 3.83 -10.68
N GLU A 45 19.06 5.12 -10.79
CA GLU A 45 18.02 5.77 -9.99
C GLU A 45 16.66 5.12 -10.21
N LEU A 46 16.29 4.88 -11.47
CA LEU A 46 15.04 4.18 -11.81
C LEU A 46 14.99 2.78 -11.20
N ALA A 47 16.07 2.01 -11.31
CA ALA A 47 16.13 0.67 -10.73
C ALA A 47 15.97 0.69 -9.20
N ASN A 48 16.56 1.67 -8.52
CA ASN A 48 16.40 1.83 -7.07
C ASN A 48 14.95 2.18 -6.69
N ILE A 49 14.32 3.11 -7.44
CA ILE A 49 12.92 3.46 -7.23
C ILE A 49 12.01 2.24 -7.41
N ASP A 50 12.25 1.43 -8.45
CA ASP A 50 11.45 0.23 -8.69
C ASP A 50 11.58 -0.80 -7.55
N LEU A 51 12.79 -0.96 -6.99
CA LEU A 51 13.01 -1.84 -5.83
C LEU A 51 12.28 -1.32 -4.58
N ASP A 52 12.37 -0.02 -4.30
CA ASP A 52 11.71 0.59 -3.15
C ASP A 52 10.18 0.49 -3.28
N MET A 53 9.65 0.71 -4.49
CA MET A 53 8.23 0.56 -4.77
C MET A 53 7.77 -0.89 -4.55
N ALA A 54 8.53 -1.87 -5.02
CA ALA A 54 8.19 -3.28 -4.83
C ALA A 54 8.14 -3.64 -3.33
N ALA A 55 9.12 -3.18 -2.54
CA ALA A 55 9.16 -3.41 -1.10
C ALA A 55 7.93 -2.80 -0.40
N LEU A 56 7.60 -1.54 -0.70
CA LEU A 56 6.43 -0.86 -0.11
C LEU A 56 5.11 -1.54 -0.48
N GLU A 57 4.99 -2.08 -1.69
CA GLU A 57 3.80 -2.82 -2.10
C GLU A 57 3.65 -4.15 -1.35
N GLU A 58 4.74 -4.87 -1.08
CA GLU A 58 4.70 -6.08 -0.27
C GLU A 58 4.32 -5.80 1.18
N GLU A 59 4.91 -4.77 1.79
CA GLU A 59 4.55 -4.33 3.15
C GLU A 59 3.08 -3.95 3.24
N LYS A 60 2.56 -3.21 2.25
CA LYS A 60 1.14 -2.85 2.18
C LYS A 60 0.24 -4.09 2.11
N LYS A 61 0.61 -5.09 1.31
CA LYS A 61 -0.14 -6.36 1.21
C LYS A 61 -0.17 -7.09 2.56
N ALA A 62 0.98 -7.20 3.23
CA ALA A 62 1.09 -7.83 4.55
C ALA A 62 0.25 -7.09 5.61
N PHE A 63 0.32 -5.75 5.65
CA PHE A 63 -0.46 -4.94 6.57
C PHE A 63 -1.97 -5.08 6.34
N MET A 64 -2.39 -5.01 5.07
CA MET A 64 -3.79 -5.19 4.70
C MET A 64 -4.32 -6.57 5.08
N GLN A 65 -3.49 -7.61 4.94
CA GLN A 65 -3.85 -8.97 5.34
C GLN A 65 -3.99 -9.07 6.86
N ALA A 66 -3.01 -8.58 7.63
CA ALA A 66 -3.08 -8.55 9.08
C ALA A 66 -4.31 -7.78 9.61
N TYR A 67 -4.69 -6.68 8.94
CA TYR A 67 -5.89 -5.92 9.30
C TYR A 67 -7.18 -6.70 8.98
N LYS A 68 -7.24 -7.39 7.84
CA LYS A 68 -8.35 -8.30 7.51
C LYS A 68 -8.49 -9.41 8.55
N ASP A 69 -7.37 -10.01 8.98
CA ASP A 69 -7.36 -11.10 9.94
C ASP A 69 -7.82 -10.65 11.34
N LYS A 70 -7.44 -9.43 11.77
CA LYS A 70 -7.97 -8.83 13.01
C LYS A 70 -9.46 -8.53 12.95
N LEU A 71 -9.98 -8.21 11.76
CA LEU A 71 -11.35 -7.74 11.57
C LEU A 71 -12.33 -8.89 11.32
N LYS A 72 -11.88 -10.01 10.74
CA LYS A 72 -12.66 -11.23 10.51
C LYS A 72 -13.36 -11.77 11.77
N PRO A 73 -12.66 -12.07 12.90
CA PRO A 73 -13.31 -12.63 14.09
C PRO A 73 -14.31 -11.65 14.72
N LYS A 74 -14.05 -10.33 14.64
CA LYS A 74 -15.00 -9.31 15.13
C LYS A 74 -16.27 -9.27 14.28
N LYS A 75 -16.15 -9.39 12.96
CA LYS A 75 -17.31 -9.48 12.04
C LYS A 75 -18.10 -10.77 12.26
N GLU A 76 -17.42 -11.90 12.43
CA GLU A 76 -18.05 -13.18 12.72
C GLU A 76 -18.79 -13.14 14.06
N ARG A 77 -18.13 -12.69 15.14
CA ARG A 77 -18.77 -12.56 16.45
C ARG A 77 -19.96 -11.60 16.41
N LYS A 78 -19.87 -10.48 15.69
CA LYS A 78 -21.00 -9.55 15.49
C LYS A 78 -22.20 -10.26 14.82
N LYS A 79 -21.95 -11.10 13.81
CA LYS A 79 -23.01 -11.86 13.13
C LYS A 79 -23.65 -12.88 14.07
N THR A 80 -22.84 -13.64 14.81
CA THR A 80 -23.34 -14.62 15.79
C THR A 80 -24.22 -13.94 16.83
N LEU A 81 -23.72 -12.86 17.47
CA LEU A 81 -24.49 -12.11 18.47
C LEU A 81 -25.80 -11.54 17.90
N LEU A 82 -25.80 -11.04 16.66
CA LEU A 82 -27.03 -10.58 16.00
C LEU A 82 -28.04 -11.72 15.82
N THR A 83 -27.58 -12.93 15.53
CA THR A 83 -28.43 -14.12 15.42
C THR A 83 -28.97 -14.52 16.79
N ASP A 84 -28.11 -14.58 17.82
CA ASP A 84 -28.48 -14.94 19.18
C ASP A 84 -29.51 -13.96 19.75
N ILE A 85 -29.31 -12.65 19.55
CA ILE A 85 -30.27 -11.61 19.97
C ILE A 85 -31.62 -11.77 19.25
N LYS A 86 -31.63 -12.09 17.96
CA LYS A 86 -32.87 -12.30 17.20
C LYS A 86 -33.62 -13.55 17.64
N ARG A 87 -32.89 -14.61 18.01
CA ARG A 87 -33.46 -15.87 18.48
C ARG A 87 -33.93 -15.77 19.94
N GLY A 88 -33.25 -14.97 20.76
CA GLY A 88 -33.49 -14.84 22.19
C GLY A 88 -32.86 -15.97 23.04
N TYR A 89 -32.04 -16.83 22.43
CA TYR A 89 -31.34 -17.93 23.09
C TYR A 89 -30.03 -18.25 22.37
N GLU A 90 -29.08 -18.83 23.10
CA GLU A 90 -27.84 -19.39 22.56
C GLU A 90 -28.01 -20.90 22.37
N GLU A 91 -27.65 -21.42 21.18
CA GLU A 91 -27.64 -22.86 20.93
C GLU A 91 -26.39 -23.48 21.57
N ILE A 92 -26.58 -24.17 22.69
CA ILE A 92 -25.51 -24.84 23.44
C ILE A 92 -25.64 -26.33 23.21
N THR A 93 -24.59 -26.96 22.69
CA THR A 93 -24.48 -28.42 22.60
C THR A 93 -23.54 -28.90 23.68
N ASP A 94 -24.06 -29.64 24.66
CA ASP A 94 -23.32 -30.07 25.84
C ASP A 94 -23.78 -31.47 26.27
N GLU A 95 -22.96 -32.14 27.09
CA GLU A 95 -23.31 -33.41 27.71
C GLU A 95 -24.47 -33.23 28.69
N CYS A 96 -25.63 -33.72 28.30
CA CYS A 96 -26.84 -33.66 29.13
C CYS A 96 -27.11 -35.02 29.79
N PHE A 97 -27.53 -34.98 31.05
CA PHE A 97 -27.77 -36.17 31.87
C PHE A 97 -29.27 -36.45 31.94
N LYS A 98 -29.66 -37.65 31.54
CA LYS A 98 -31.05 -38.12 31.64
C LYS A 98 -31.30 -38.72 33.03
N VAL A 99 -32.26 -38.18 33.77
CA VAL A 99 -32.65 -38.69 35.08
C VAL A 99 -33.80 -39.68 34.92
N SER A 100 -33.53 -40.96 35.16
CA SER A 100 -34.48 -42.08 34.97
C SER A 100 -35.77 -41.92 35.79
N SER A 101 -35.67 -41.40 37.00
CA SER A 101 -36.79 -41.31 37.95
C SER A 101 -37.87 -40.31 37.55
N ILE A 102 -37.55 -39.33 36.70
CA ILE A 102 -38.47 -38.26 36.28
C ILE A 102 -38.53 -38.10 34.75
N ASN A 103 -37.89 -39.00 34.00
CA ASN A 103 -37.79 -38.99 32.53
C ASN A 103 -37.50 -37.60 31.94
N SER A 104 -36.60 -36.86 32.58
CA SER A 104 -36.23 -35.49 32.20
C SER A 104 -34.71 -35.39 31.98
N ILE A 105 -34.30 -34.47 31.12
CA ILE A 105 -32.90 -34.28 30.68
C ILE A 105 -32.41 -32.95 31.21
N TYR A 106 -31.25 -32.95 31.88
CA TYR A 106 -30.68 -31.76 32.50
C TYR A 106 -29.25 -31.53 32.00
N PRO A 107 -28.89 -30.30 31.60
CA PRO A 107 -27.50 -29.94 31.35
C PRO A 107 -26.73 -29.86 32.67
N LEU A 108 -25.43 -30.14 32.63
CA LEU A 108 -24.53 -29.86 33.75
C LEU A 108 -24.26 -28.36 33.82
N VAL A 109 -25.12 -27.61 34.50
CA VAL A 109 -24.93 -26.17 34.68
C VAL A 109 -23.72 -25.96 35.59
N SER A 110 -22.57 -25.58 35.05
CA SER A 110 -21.49 -25.01 35.86
C SER A 110 -21.89 -23.60 36.29
N ASP A 111 -21.69 -23.25 37.56
CA ASP A 111 -22.11 -21.99 38.22
C ASP A 111 -21.60 -20.69 37.55
N SER A 112 -20.83 -20.79 36.46
CA SER A 112 -20.23 -19.66 35.72
C SER A 112 -21.21 -18.83 34.89
N ARG A 113 -22.47 -19.26 34.72
CA ARG A 113 -23.53 -18.49 34.04
C ARG A 113 -24.47 -17.73 34.99
N THR A 114 -24.23 -17.83 36.30
CA THR A 114 -24.95 -17.11 37.35
C THR A 114 -24.13 -15.91 37.85
N LEU A 115 -23.80 -14.98 36.95
CA LEU A 115 -23.37 -13.62 37.27
C LEU A 115 -23.92 -12.65 36.22
#